data_AF-A0A5C6D5V8-F1
#
_entry.id   AF-A0A5C6D5V8-F1
#
_cell.length_a   1.000
_cell.length_b   1.000
_cell.length_c   1.000
_cell.angle_alpha   90.00
_cell.angle_beta   90.00
_cell.angle_gamma   90.00
#
_symmetry.space_group_name_H-M   'P 1'
#
loop_
_entity.id
_entity.type
_entity.pdbx_description
1 polymer ?
#
loop_
_entity_poly.entity_id
_entity_poly.type
_entity_poly.pdbx_seq_one_letter_code
_entity_poly.pdbx_strand_id
1 'polypeptide(L)'
;MRRIKLLSDEALESLAEAAVPISAELSERRTALSDCLKKLPSSDHDLIRQKYFEGLSVGEMSIRLGRSTHAIYRELSKVHGLLLRCVKRASTEVLS
;
A
#
# COMPACT_ATOMS: atom_id res chain seq x y z
N MET A 1 -31.42 -10.67 -22.72
CA MET A 1 -30.33 -11.65 -22.54
C MET A 1 -29.00 -10.94 -22.81
N ARG A 2 -28.16 -10.66 -21.79
CA ARG A 2 -26.85 -10.02 -21.98
C ARG A 2 -25.91 -11.02 -22.66
N ARG A 3 -25.40 -10.71 -23.85
CA ARG A 3 -24.28 -11.47 -24.46
C ARG A 3 -23.02 -11.20 -23.65
N ILE A 4 -22.49 -12.23 -23.02
CA ILE A 4 -21.14 -12.19 -22.44
C ILE A 4 -20.17 -12.28 -23.62
N LYS A 5 -19.37 -11.23 -23.81
CA LYS A 5 -18.31 -11.20 -24.82
C LYS A 5 -17.11 -11.91 -24.20
N LEU A 6 -16.90 -13.17 -24.57
CA LEU A 6 -15.74 -13.95 -24.12
C LEU A 6 -14.52 -13.56 -24.94
N LEU A 7 -13.36 -13.50 -24.28
CA LEU A 7 -12.07 -13.35 -24.95
C LEU A 7 -11.76 -14.66 -25.71
N SER A 8 -11.03 -14.56 -26.82
CA SER A 8 -10.44 -15.76 -27.44
C SER A 8 -9.36 -16.33 -26.53
N ASP A 9 -9.05 -17.61 -26.69
CA ASP A 9 -7.99 -18.28 -25.93
C ASP A 9 -6.64 -17.58 -26.14
N GLU A 10 -6.33 -17.19 -27.37
CA GLU A 10 -5.13 -16.40 -27.71
C GLU A 10 -5.08 -15.04 -26.97
N ALA A 11 -6.22 -14.35 -26.88
CA ALA A 11 -6.29 -13.08 -26.15
C ALA A 11 -6.16 -13.29 -24.64
N LEU A 12 -6.69 -14.40 -24.11
CA LEU A 12 -6.57 -14.78 -22.71
C LEU A 12 -5.13 -15.15 -22.35
N GLU A 13 -4.45 -15.90 -23.21
CA GLU A 13 -3.05 -16.30 -23.06
C GLU A 13 -2.11 -15.09 -23.11
N SER A 14 -2.31 -14.17 -24.06
CA SER A 14 -1.56 -12.93 -24.13
C SER A 14 -1.73 -12.04 -22.88
N LEU A 15 -2.95 -11.98 -22.32
CA LEU A 15 -3.19 -11.29 -21.05
C LEU A 15 -2.49 -11.98 -19.88
N ALA A 16 -2.51 -13.31 -19.83
CA ALA A 16 -1.84 -14.07 -18.79
C ALA A 16 -0.33 -13.82 -18.81
N GLU A 17 0.30 -13.88 -19.98
CA GLU A 17 1.72 -13.58 -20.17
C GLU A 17 2.07 -12.15 -19.75
N ALA A 18 1.27 -11.16 -20.18
CA ALA A 18 1.47 -9.76 -19.80
C ALA A 18 1.28 -9.51 -18.29
N ALA A 19 0.45 -10.30 -17.62
CA ALA A 19 0.19 -10.18 -16.18
C ALA A 19 1.32 -10.73 -15.31
N VAL A 20 2.13 -11.69 -15.80
CA VAL A 20 3.22 -12.31 -15.02
C VAL A 20 4.20 -11.28 -14.46
N PRO A 21 4.85 -10.42 -15.27
CA PRO A 21 5.82 -9.45 -14.75
C PRO A 21 5.18 -8.42 -13.81
N ILE A 22 3.94 -8.00 -14.10
CA ILE A 22 3.19 -7.05 -13.25
C ILE A 22 2.89 -7.69 -11.89
N SER A 23 2.44 -8.95 -11.88
CA SER A 23 2.16 -9.68 -10.65
C SER A 23 3.41 -9.88 -9.81
N ALA A 24 4.56 -10.16 -10.45
CA ALA A 24 5.84 -10.28 -9.75
C ALA A 24 6.24 -8.95 -9.07
N GLU A 25 6.20 -7.83 -9.81
CA GLU A 25 6.52 -6.50 -9.26
C GLU A 25 5.57 -6.11 -8.11
N LEU A 26 4.26 -6.37 -8.26
CA LEU A 26 3.29 -6.10 -7.20
C LEU A 26 3.51 -6.96 -5.96
N SER A 27 3.88 -8.23 -6.13
CA SER A 27 4.20 -9.14 -5.02
C SER A 27 5.45 -8.68 -4.26
N GLU A 28 6.49 -8.26 -4.98
CA GLU A 28 7.71 -7.71 -4.40
C GLU A 28 7.42 -6.42 -3.61
N ARG A 29 6.72 -5.46 -4.22
CA ARG A 29 6.30 -4.23 -3.54
C ARG A 29 5.46 -4.50 -2.30
N ARG A 30 4.56 -5.48 -2.35
CA ARG A 30 3.73 -5.87 -1.20
C ARG A 30 4.57 -6.46 -0.07
N THR A 31 5.55 -7.29 -0.41
CA THR A 31 6.49 -7.88 0.55
C THR A 31 7.35 -6.78 1.19
N ALA A 32 7.93 -5.90 0.38
CA ALA A 32 8.69 -4.74 0.85
C ALA A 32 7.88 -3.84 1.77
N LEU A 33 6.61 -3.53 1.43
CA LEU A 33 5.74 -2.73 2.29
C LEU A 33 5.47 -3.42 3.63
N SER A 34 5.17 -4.72 3.62
CA SER A 34 4.97 -5.51 4.84
C SER A 34 6.20 -5.41 5.76
N ASP A 35 7.41 -5.52 5.22
CA ASP A 35 8.63 -5.41 6.02
C ASP A 35 8.94 -3.99 6.46
N CYS A 36 8.59 -3.00 5.65
CA CYS A 36 8.73 -1.59 6.01
C CYS A 36 7.75 -1.16 7.11
N LEU A 37 6.54 -1.72 7.15
CA LEU A 37 5.59 -1.50 8.24
C LEU A 37 6.15 -1.99 9.58
N LYS A 38 6.83 -3.15 9.60
CA LYS A 38 7.48 -3.70 10.80
C LYS A 38 8.62 -2.84 11.32
N LYS A 39 9.22 -1.98 10.48
CA LYS A 39 10.32 -1.08 10.83
C LYS A 39 9.84 0.27 11.37
N LEU A 40 8.53 0.56 11.30
CA LEU A 40 8.01 1.81 11.85
C LEU A 40 8.07 1.82 13.38
N PRO A 41 8.29 2.98 14.00
CA PRO A 41 8.02 3.16 15.42
C PRO A 41 6.57 2.77 15.75
N SER A 42 6.32 2.25 16.95
CA SER A 42 4.98 1.80 17.37
C SER A 42 3.90 2.87 17.17
N SER A 43 4.20 4.12 17.53
CA SER A 43 3.27 5.25 17.35
C SER A 43 2.90 5.50 15.88
N ASP A 44 3.86 5.37 14.97
CA ASP A 44 3.66 5.58 13.53
C ASP A 44 2.89 4.39 12.92
N HIS A 45 3.18 3.17 13.39
CA HIS A 45 2.46 1.96 13.00
C HIS A 45 0.99 2.00 13.43
N ASP A 46 0.71 2.41 14.67
CA ASP A 46 -0.66 2.51 15.21
C ASP A 46 -1.48 3.58 14.47
N LEU A 47 -0.85 4.69 14.07
CA LEU A 47 -1.51 5.73 13.27
C LEU A 47 -1.95 5.20 11.90
N ILE A 48 -1.10 4.42 11.23
CA ILE A 48 -1.43 3.75 9.96
C ILE A 48 -2.51 2.68 10.16
N ARG A 49 -2.44 1.91 11.25
CA ARG A 49 -3.44 0.91 11.61
C ARG A 49 -4.83 1.53 11.73
N GLN A 50 -4.94 2.59 12.51
CA GLN A 50 -6.19 3.33 12.68
C GLN A 50 -6.75 3.87 11.36
N LYS A 51 -5.87 4.40 10.50
CA LYS A 51 -6.31 5.00 9.23
C LYS A 51 -6.77 3.98 8.19
N TYR A 52 -6.03 2.87 8.03
CA TYR A 52 -6.19 1.96 6.90
C TYR A 52 -6.79 0.60 7.26
N PHE A 53 -6.61 0.12 8.49
CA PHE A 53 -7.18 -1.17 8.93
C PHE A 53 -8.49 -0.97 9.68
N GLU A 54 -8.57 0.04 10.55
CA GLU A 54 -9.82 0.40 11.24
C GLU A 54 -10.69 1.35 10.40
N GLY A 55 -10.13 1.96 9.35
CA GLY A 55 -10.87 2.79 8.40
C GLY A 55 -11.28 4.17 8.92
N LEU A 56 -10.69 4.64 10.01
CA LEU A 56 -11.08 5.92 10.62
C LEU A 56 -10.79 7.11 9.70
N SER A 57 -11.66 8.10 9.76
CA SER A 57 -11.41 9.44 9.24
C SER A 57 -10.41 10.20 10.13
N VAL A 58 -9.75 11.20 9.56
CA VAL A 58 -8.83 12.06 10.32
C VAL A 58 -9.56 12.83 11.43
N GLY A 59 -10.84 13.13 11.25
CA GLY A 59 -11.68 13.74 12.29
C GLY A 59 -11.91 12.79 13.47
N GLU A 60 -12.24 11.54 13.22
CA GLU A 60 -12.41 10.53 14.30
C GLU A 60 -11.09 10.28 15.03
N MET A 61 -9.99 10.20 14.28
CA MET A 61 -8.65 10.08 14.87
C MET A 61 -8.28 11.31 15.72
N SER A 62 -8.68 12.51 15.30
CA SER A 62 -8.46 13.77 16.05
C SER A 62 -9.13 13.72 17.42
N ILE A 63 -10.39 13.31 17.46
CA ILE A 63 -11.15 13.14 18.71
C ILE A 63 -10.52 12.04 19.57
N ARG A 64 -10.23 10.87 18.98
CA ARG A 64 -9.70 9.71 19.71
C ARG A 64 -8.33 9.98 20.33
N LEU A 65 -7.44 10.67 19.62
CA LEU A 65 -6.06 10.89 20.05
C LEU A 65 -5.87 12.21 20.81
N GLY A 66 -6.91 13.06 20.92
CA GLY A 66 -6.80 14.38 21.54
C GLY A 66 -5.83 15.31 20.82
N ARG A 67 -5.71 15.17 19.49
CA ARG A 67 -4.78 15.94 18.63
C ARG A 67 -5.56 16.69 17.57
N SER A 68 -5.04 17.82 17.10
CA SER A 68 -5.69 18.52 15.97
C SER A 68 -5.65 17.68 14.69
N THR A 69 -6.65 17.84 13.84
CA THR A 69 -6.67 17.21 12.50
C THR A 69 -5.42 17.55 11.69
N HIS A 70 -4.93 18.80 11.81
CA HIS A 70 -3.68 19.24 11.18
C HIS A 70 -2.45 18.43 11.65
N ALA A 71 -2.34 18.18 12.95
CA ALA A 71 -1.25 17.37 13.50
C ALA A 71 -1.28 15.93 12.96
N ILE A 72 -2.47 15.35 12.82
CA ILE A 72 -2.64 13.99 12.27
C ILE A 72 -2.28 13.94 10.79
N TYR A 73 -2.74 14.90 9.98
CA TYR A 73 -2.33 14.97 8.57
C TYR A 73 -0.81 15.09 8.41
N ARG A 74 -0.16 15.88 9.27
CA ARG A 74 1.29 16.05 9.27
C ARG A 74 2.01 14.75 9.63
N GLU A 75 1.56 14.04 10.65
CA GLU A 75 2.14 12.74 11.01
C GLU A 75 1.90 11.69 9.91
N LEU A 76 0.68 11.55 9.38
CA LEU A 76 0.39 10.64 8.26
C LEU A 76 1.31 10.92 7.07
N SER A 77 1.50 12.20 6.71
CA SER A 77 2.39 12.60 5.62
C SER A 77 3.84 12.18 5.88
N LYS A 78 4.33 12.36 7.11
CA LYS A 78 5.66 11.91 7.54
C LYS A 78 5.79 10.39 7.41
N VAL A 79 4.82 9.64 7.91
CA VAL A 79 4.84 8.16 7.89
C VAL A 79 4.77 7.63 6.46
N HIS A 80 3.91 8.18 5.60
CA HIS A 80 3.87 7.85 4.18
C HIS A 80 5.22 8.10 3.49
N GLY A 81 5.88 9.23 3.80
CA GLY A 81 7.22 9.51 3.28
C GLY A 81 8.28 8.50 3.74
N LEU A 82 8.21 8.05 5.00
CA LEU A 82 9.10 7.01 5.54
C LEU A 82 8.88 5.67 4.84
N LEU A 83 7.62 5.24 4.73
CA LEU A 83 7.24 4.01 4.04
C LEU A 83 7.67 4.05 2.58
N LEU A 84 7.41 5.14 1.85
CA LEU A 84 7.80 5.28 0.45
C LEU A 84 9.31 5.13 0.26
N ARG A 85 10.13 5.79 1.10
CA ARG A 85 11.59 5.65 1.03
C ARG A 85 12.06 4.24 1.39
N CYS A 86 11.42 3.60 2.35
CA CYS A 86 11.75 2.24 2.75
C CYS A 86 11.44 1.25 1.63
N VAL A 87 10.22 1.29 1.07
CA VAL A 87 9.79 0.40 -0.01
C VAL A 87 10.67 0.59 -1.24
N LYS A 88 10.95 1.84 -1.64
CA LYS A 88 11.86 2.12 -2.76
C LYS A 88 13.24 1.50 -2.59
N ARG A 89 13.80 1.52 -1.36
CA ARG A 89 15.11 0.90 -1.10
C ARG A 89 15.02 -0.63 -1.16
N ALA A 90 14.00 -1.21 -0.54
CA ALA A 90 13.81 -2.66 -0.51
C ALA A 90 13.48 -3.28 -1.88
N SER A 91 12.80 -2.53 -2.76
CA SER A 91 12.43 -3.01 -4.11
C SER A 91 13.46 -2.67 -5.21
N THR A 92 14.55 -1.97 -4.90
CA THR A 92 15.62 -1.65 -5.86
C THR A 92 16.83 -2.57 -5.69
N GLU A 93 16.95 -3.28 -4.57
CA GLU A 93 18.08 -4.17 -4.24
C GLU A 93 18.15 -5.46 -5.08
N VAL A 94 17.17 -5.74 -5.95
CA VAL A 94 17.08 -7.00 -6.71
C VAL A 94 17.40 -6.84 -8.21
N LEU A 95 17.69 -5.61 -8.69
CA LEU A 95 18.20 -5.38 -10.04
C LEU A 95 19.72 -5.12 -10.00
N SER A 96 20.50 -6.11 -9.57
CA SER A 96 21.95 -6.18 -9.71
C SER A 96 22.39 -7.63 -9.83
#